data_AF-A0A1Y0GWU8-F1
#
_entry.id   AF-A0A1Y0GWU8-F1
#
_cell.length_a   1.000
_cell.length_b   1.000
_cell.length_c   1.000
_cell.angle_alpha   90.00
_cell.angle_beta   90.00
_cell.angle_gamma   90.00
#
_symmetry.space_group_name_H-M   'P 1'
#
loop_
_entity.id
_entity.type
_entity.pdbx_description
1 polymer ?
#
loop_
_entity_poly.entity_id
_entity_poly.type
_entity_poly.pdbx_seq_one_letter_code
_entity_poly.pdbx_strand_id
1 'polypeptide(L)'
;MSLTIDDLGVRFATNPAPVVAPAVPETLNGKKVTRYDAKALNPGSDSQVQITQWFDTGTYILRQFEITKTTKGRTSRILGYLVNDQINSAVPISEFDFPSKYANTFRKITP
;
A
#
# COMPACT_ATOMS: atom_id res chain seq x y z
N MET A 1 -14.31 21.68 -8.23
CA MET A 1 -14.52 20.22 -8.36
C MET A 1 -13.63 19.58 -7.32
N SER A 2 -14.23 19.05 -6.25
CA SER A 2 -13.54 18.62 -5.05
C SER A 2 -13.36 17.10 -5.11
N LEU A 3 -12.13 16.61 -5.11
CA LEU A 3 -11.86 15.19 -4.91
C LEU A 3 -12.15 14.86 -3.44
N THR A 4 -13.22 14.10 -3.20
CA THR A 4 -13.51 13.51 -1.89
C THR A 4 -12.62 12.28 -1.70
N ILE A 5 -11.98 12.18 -0.54
CA ILE A 5 -11.12 11.08 -0.10
C ILE A 5 -11.90 9.76 -0.08
N ASP A 6 -12.03 9.14 -1.24
CA ASP A 6 -12.23 7.70 -1.42
C ASP A 6 -10.93 7.03 -1.95
N ASP A 7 -9.85 7.82 -2.06
CA ASP A 7 -8.58 7.56 -2.76
C ASP A 7 -7.37 7.18 -1.86
N LEU A 8 -7.59 6.97 -0.56
CA LEU A 8 -6.55 6.40 0.30
C LEU A 8 -6.61 4.88 0.16
N GLY A 9 -5.49 4.24 -0.22
CA GLY A 9 -5.41 2.80 -0.44
C GLY A 9 -5.90 1.92 0.73
N VAL A 10 -5.91 0.61 0.49
CA VAL A 10 -6.29 -0.50 1.40
C VAL A 10 -7.43 -0.15 2.38
N ARG A 11 -8.68 -0.45 1.98
CA ARG A 11 -9.83 -0.37 2.88
C ARG A 11 -9.82 -1.54 3.87
N PHE A 12 -9.79 -1.24 5.17
CA PHE A 12 -10.10 -2.24 6.19
C PHE A 12 -11.61 -2.51 6.18
N ALA A 13 -12.00 -3.70 5.76
CA ALA A 13 -13.39 -4.15 5.83
C ALA A 13 -13.72 -4.64 7.25
N THR A 14 -13.73 -3.77 8.27
CA THR A 14 -14.12 -4.22 9.62
C THR A 14 -14.87 -3.17 10.44
N ASN A 15 -15.79 -3.67 11.25
CA ASN A 15 -16.36 -3.03 12.44
C ASN A 15 -15.52 -3.47 13.66
N PRO A 16 -14.95 -2.56 14.46
CA PRO A 16 -15.01 -1.11 14.37
C PRO A 16 -14.14 -0.57 13.25
N ALA A 17 -14.47 0.65 12.83
CA ALA A 17 -13.68 1.38 11.85
C ALA A 17 -12.22 1.50 12.30
N PRO A 18 -11.25 1.45 11.37
CA PRO A 18 -9.86 1.66 11.69
C PRO A 18 -9.67 3.07 12.31
N VAL A 19 -8.81 3.14 13.32
CA VAL A 19 -8.36 4.39 13.92
C VAL A 19 -7.20 4.93 13.08
N VAL A 20 -7.35 6.15 12.58
CA VAL A 20 -6.31 6.83 11.80
C VAL A 20 -5.62 7.84 12.70
N ALA A 21 -4.29 7.76 12.79
CA ALA A 21 -3.50 8.75 13.51
C ALA A 21 -3.35 10.04 12.68
N PRO A 22 -3.13 11.20 13.31
CA PRO A 22 -2.78 12.41 12.60
C PRO A 22 -1.56 12.21 11.69
N ALA A 23 -1.57 12.88 10.54
CA ALA A 23 -0.45 12.87 9.62
C ALA A 23 0.81 13.44 10.27
N VAL A 24 1.94 12.73 10.17
CA VAL A 24 3.21 13.13 10.79
C VAL A 24 4.23 13.50 9.71
N PRO A 25 4.63 14.78 9.62
CA PRO A 25 5.74 15.18 8.76
C PRO A 25 7.07 14.62 9.29
N GLU A 26 7.86 13.99 8.43
CA GLU A 26 9.18 13.47 8.80
C GLU A 26 10.12 13.41 7.58
N THR A 27 11.35 12.93 7.79
CA THR A 27 12.34 12.74 6.71
C THR A 27 12.67 11.27 6.58
N LEU A 28 12.52 10.73 5.37
CA LEU A 28 12.84 9.34 5.04
C LEU A 28 13.84 9.34 3.88
N ASN A 29 15.03 8.76 4.09
CA ASN A 29 16.10 8.70 3.08
C ASN A 29 16.41 10.08 2.43
N GLY A 30 16.44 11.14 3.24
CA GLY A 30 16.71 12.51 2.78
C GLY A 30 15.55 13.23 2.09
N LYS A 31 14.37 12.59 1.99
CA LYS A 31 13.17 13.17 1.37
C LYS A 31 12.18 13.58 2.44
N LYS A 32 11.53 14.74 2.26
CA LYS A 32 10.43 15.17 3.11
C LYS A 32 9.21 14.33 2.79
N VAL A 33 8.71 13.62 3.80
CA VAL A 33 7.56 12.74 3.66
C VAL A 33 6.52 13.08 4.73
N THR A 34 5.30 12.63 4.47
CA THR A 34 4.21 12.64 5.44
C THR A 34 3.82 11.19 5.70
N ARG A 35 3.93 10.79 6.97
CA ARG A 35 3.59 9.46 7.46
C ARG A 35 2.13 9.42 7.91
N TYR A 36 1.44 8.36 7.51
CA TYR A 36 0.06 8.07 7.89
C TYR A 36 0.00 6.68 8.52
N ASP A 37 -0.68 6.57 9.66
CA ASP A 37 -0.94 5.29 10.32
C ASP A 37 -2.44 5.04 10.39
N ALA A 38 -2.83 3.84 9.98
CA ALA A 38 -4.16 3.31 10.18
C ALA A 38 -4.07 2.01 10.97
N LYS A 39 -4.82 1.92 12.06
CA LYS A 39 -4.84 0.76 12.97
C LYS A 39 -6.25 0.21 13.10
N ALA A 40 -6.42 -1.05 12.74
CA ALA A 40 -7.64 -1.80 12.99
C ALA A 40 -7.43 -2.77 14.15
N LEU A 41 -8.36 -2.77 15.10
CA LEU A 41 -8.41 -3.73 16.21
C LEU A 41 -9.58 -4.68 15.97
N ASN A 42 -9.36 -5.97 16.17
CA ASN A 42 -10.45 -6.94 16.14
C ASN A 42 -11.08 -7.04 17.55
N PRO A 43 -12.34 -6.60 17.77
CA PRO A 43 -12.98 -6.58 19.08
C PRO A 43 -13.00 -7.96 19.73
N GLY A 44 -12.71 -8.02 21.02
CA GLY A 44 -12.70 -9.28 21.76
C GLY A 44 -11.53 -10.21 21.42
N SER A 45 -10.51 -9.73 20.70
CA SER A 45 -9.28 -10.48 20.46
C SER A 45 -8.03 -9.62 20.63
N ASP A 46 -6.91 -10.25 20.94
CA ASP A 46 -5.59 -9.60 20.96
C ASP A 46 -4.99 -9.45 19.55
N SER A 47 -5.84 -9.30 18.53
CA SER A 47 -5.42 -9.16 17.14
C SER A 47 -5.54 -7.72 16.66
N GLN A 48 -4.47 -7.23 16.06
CA GLN A 48 -4.35 -5.90 15.49
C GLN A 48 -3.75 -5.99 14.10
N VAL A 49 -4.22 -5.14 13.20
CA VAL A 49 -3.50 -4.82 11.96
C VAL A 49 -3.20 -3.33 11.96
N GLN A 50 -1.99 -2.96 11.57
CA GLN A 50 -1.56 -1.60 11.35
C GLN A 50 -0.98 -1.47 9.94
N ILE A 51 -1.37 -0.42 9.24
CA ILE A 51 -0.75 0.00 7.99
C ILE A 51 -0.11 1.36 8.25
N THR A 52 1.18 1.47 7.93
CA THR A 52 1.90 2.74 7.95
C THR A 52 2.40 3.03 6.53
N GLN A 53 2.18 4.26 6.06
CA GLN A 53 2.54 4.69 4.71
C GLN A 53 3.29 6.01 4.76
N TRP A 54 4.31 6.14 3.91
CA TRP A 54 5.14 7.33 3.80
C TRP A 54 5.04 7.89 2.39
N PHE A 55 4.36 9.02 2.26
CA PHE A 55 4.20 9.71 0.99
C PHE A 55 5.14 10.91 0.90
N ASP A 56 5.72 11.16 -0.26
CA ASP A 56 6.40 12.43 -0.52
C ASP A 56 5.48 13.62 -0.28
N THR A 57 5.98 14.61 0.46
CA THR A 57 5.25 15.84 0.69
C THR A 57 5.08 16.60 -0.63
N GLY A 58 3.83 16.77 -1.08
CA GLY A 58 3.47 17.54 -2.27
C GLY A 58 3.25 16.71 -3.54
N THR A 59 3.99 15.60 -3.74
CA THR A 59 3.79 14.72 -4.91
C THR A 59 2.98 13.47 -4.59
N TYR A 60 2.78 13.15 -3.31
CA TYR A 60 2.04 11.97 -2.85
C TYR A 60 2.57 10.64 -3.42
N ILE A 61 3.85 10.58 -3.78
CA ILE A 61 4.52 9.34 -4.18
C ILE A 61 4.75 8.49 -2.93
N LEU A 62 4.23 7.26 -2.90
CA LEU A 62 4.46 6.31 -1.81
C LEU A 62 5.91 5.80 -1.84
N ARG A 63 6.74 6.22 -0.88
CA ARG A 63 8.15 5.79 -0.75
C ARG A 63 8.30 4.50 0.01
N GLN A 64 7.48 4.29 1.01
CA GLN A 64 7.53 3.11 1.86
C GLN A 64 6.12 2.80 2.35
N PHE A 65 5.84 1.51 2.54
CA PHE A 65 4.72 1.07 3.35
C PHE A 65 5.14 -0.07 4.27
N GLU A 66 4.45 -0.15 5.40
CA GLU A 66 4.55 -1.22 6.37
C GLU A 66 3.14 -1.74 6.66
N ILE A 67 2.96 -3.05 6.61
CA ILE A 67 1.76 -3.74 7.09
C ILE A 67 2.18 -4.66 8.21
N THR A 68 1.68 -4.40 9.41
CA THR A 68 2.01 -5.15 10.61
C THR A 68 0.75 -5.80 11.16
N LYS A 69 0.79 -7.12 11.34
CA LYS A 69 -0.26 -7.88 12.03
C LYS A 69 0.29 -8.40 13.34
N THR A 70 -0.37 -8.06 14.43
CA THR A 70 -0.07 -8.59 15.76
C THR A 70 -1.21 -9.49 16.20
N THR A 71 -0.91 -10.68 16.72
CA THR A 71 -1.90 -11.59 17.30
C THR A 71 -1.29 -12.25 18.53
N LYS A 72 -1.88 -12.03 19.71
CA LYS A 72 -1.41 -12.62 20.99
C LYS A 72 0.10 -12.40 21.23
N GLY A 73 0.57 -11.18 20.97
CA GLY A 73 1.97 -10.79 21.15
C GLY A 73 2.94 -11.25 20.05
N ARG A 74 2.49 -12.02 19.05
CA ARG A 74 3.30 -12.36 17.86
C ARG A 74 3.04 -11.37 16.75
N THR A 75 4.11 -10.92 16.10
CA THR A 75 4.05 -9.89 15.06
C THR A 75 4.58 -10.42 13.74
N SER A 76 3.79 -10.27 12.68
CA SER A 76 4.20 -10.47 11.29
C SER A 76 4.21 -9.12 10.57
N ARG A 77 5.20 -8.91 9.70
CA ARG A 77 5.40 -7.64 8.99
C ARG A 77 5.63 -7.86 7.50
N ILE A 78 4.99 -7.04 6.68
CA ILE A 78 5.29 -6.85 5.26
C ILE A 78 5.82 -5.43 5.09
N LEU A 79 6.94 -5.29 4.39
CA LEU A 79 7.53 -4.01 4.05
C LEU A 79 7.64 -3.88 2.54
N GLY A 80 7.32 -2.70 2.03
CA GLY A 80 7.60 -2.33 0.66
C GLY A 80 8.31 -0.99 0.60
N TYR A 81 9.22 -0.87 -0.36
CA TYR A 81 10.00 0.33 -0.62
C TYR A 81 9.88 0.69 -2.09
N LEU A 82 9.86 1.98 -2.37
CA LEU A 82 9.99 2.50 -3.72
C LEU A 82 11.44 2.30 -4.17
N VAL A 83 11.65 1.43 -5.16
CA VAL A 83 12.97 1.10 -5.69
C VAL A 83 13.41 2.07 -6.79
N ASN A 84 12.45 2.65 -7.52
CA ASN A 84 12.70 3.62 -8.58
C ASN A 84 11.64 4.72 -8.52
N ASP A 85 12.08 5.98 -8.41
CA ASP A 85 11.19 7.16 -8.38
C ASP A 85 11.11 7.88 -9.74
N GLN A 86 11.64 7.28 -10.80
CA GLN A 86 11.40 7.73 -12.17
C GLN A 86 10.02 7.31 -12.65
N ILE A 87 9.13 8.30 -12.78
CA ILE A 87 7.81 8.11 -13.37
C ILE A 87 7.94 8.12 -14.89
N ASN A 88 7.79 6.95 -15.52
CA ASN A 88 7.64 6.86 -16.96
C ASN A 88 6.19 7.18 -17.33
N SER A 89 5.95 8.37 -17.88
CA SER A 89 4.61 8.81 -18.31
C SER A 89 4.10 8.07 -19.56
N ALA A 90 4.97 7.30 -20.22
CA ALA A 90 4.63 6.40 -21.31
C ALA A 90 5.27 5.04 -21.04
N VAL A 91 4.43 4.01 -20.87
CA VAL A 91 4.85 2.62 -20.78
C VAL A 91 4.45 1.94 -22.10
N PRO A 92 5.38 1.36 -22.86
CA PRO A 92 5.05 0.62 -24.08
C PRO A 92 4.05 -0.50 -23.79
N ILE A 93 3.08 -0.72 -24.70
CA ILE A 93 2.10 -1.81 -24.55
C ILE A 93 2.77 -3.19 -24.44
N SER A 94 3.96 -3.33 -25.05
CA SER A 94 4.78 -4.53 -24.99
C SER A 94 5.24 -4.92 -23.59
N GLU A 95 5.24 -4.00 -22.62
CA GLU A 95 5.52 -4.32 -21.22
C GLU A 95 4.32 -4.98 -20.51
N PHE A 96 3.12 -4.84 -21.08
CA PHE A 96 1.90 -5.52 -20.64
C PHE A 96 1.62 -6.79 -21.45
N ASP A 97 2.33 -6.99 -22.56
CA ASP A 97 2.18 -8.18 -23.38
C ASP A 97 2.61 -9.42 -22.61
N PHE A 98 1.81 -10.47 -22.73
CA PHE A 98 2.16 -11.75 -22.17
C PHE A 98 3.46 -12.25 -22.82
N PRO A 99 4.51 -12.61 -22.04
CA PRO A 99 5.80 -12.96 -22.62
C PRO A 99 5.65 -14.07 -23.64
N SER A 100 6.15 -13.86 -24.86
CA SER A 100 5.97 -14.77 -25.99
C SER A 100 6.45 -16.21 -25.71
N LYS A 101 7.47 -16.37 -24.85
CA LYS A 101 7.95 -17.67 -24.35
C LYS A 101 6.88 -18.51 -23.64
N TYR A 102 5.78 -17.90 -23.21
CA TYR A 102 4.68 -18.54 -22.52
C TYR A 102 3.40 -18.58 -23.36
N ALA A 103 3.35 -17.94 -24.53
CA ALA A 103 2.12 -17.81 -25.32
C ALA A 103 1.46 -19.16 -25.68
N ASN A 104 2.25 -20.23 -25.79
CA ASN A 104 1.77 -21.58 -26.11
C ASN A 104 1.64 -22.50 -24.88
N THR A 105 1.97 -22.04 -23.66
CA THR A 105 1.88 -22.86 -22.45
C THR A 105 0.51 -22.80 -21.78
N PHE A 106 -0.34 -21.85 -22.17
CA PHE A 106 -1.69 -21.70 -21.62
C PHE A 106 -2.74 -21.94 -22.70
N ARG A 107 -3.58 -22.95 -22.53
CA ARG A 107 -4.80 -23.10 -23.35
C ARG A 107 -5.91 -22.29 -22.70
N LYS A 108 -6.55 -21.42 -23.49
CA LYS A 108 -7.83 -20.81 -23.12
C LYS A 108 -8.83 -21.93 -22.83
N ILE A 109 -9.26 -22.05 -21.59
CA ILE A 109 -10.41 -22.89 -21.23
C ILE A 109 -11.64 -22.04 -21.54
N THR A 110 -12.27 -22.29 -22.68
CA THR A 110 -13.57 -21.69 -23.00
C THR A 110 -14.63 -22.44 -22.19
N PRO A 111 -15.55 -21.75 -21.48
CA PRO A 111 -16.70 -22.40 -20.86
C PRO A 111 -17.60 -23.07 -21.89
#